data_AF-A0A0A6P091-F1
#
_entry.id   AF-A0A0A6P091-F1
#
_cell.length_a   1.000
_cell.length_b   1.000
_cell.length_c   1.000
_cell.angle_alpha   90.00
_cell.angle_beta   90.00
_cell.angle_gamma   90.00
#
_symmetry.space_group_name_H-M   'P 1'
#
loop_
_entity.id
_entity.type
_entity.pdbx_description
1 polymer ?
#
loop_
_entity_poly.entity_id
_entity_poly.type
_entity_poly.pdbx_seq_one_letter_code
_entity_poly.pdbx_strand_id
1 'polypeptide(L)'
;MTTKQRISNIIEKWYLIDPLFFAVWTTHELSINPNIQNIRVGRGQVEYNPTFIEALDDQTLYQVLQFEAMRIILKHPYLRRKENQTVAYTASNITIQEYLQTPLNFPYAKQIFQTDEYDKKYFEFYYYKLLEQQDSMGQSAAGGQPDEGGESGAQEQYTDPETSGIENTESWDADEYYSNQINDKIESALENNSWGTLPSHIQELILATLKPKINYREILRSFRASIISVNRVLTRMKP
;
A
#
# COMPACT_ATOMS: atom_id res chain seq x y z
N MET A 1 -27.83 -11.22 -7.05
CA MET A 1 -26.73 -11.65 -6.16
C MET A 1 -26.33 -10.44 -5.34
N THR A 2 -26.19 -10.56 -4.02
CA THR A 2 -25.78 -9.41 -3.19
C THR A 2 -24.32 -9.04 -3.45
N THR A 3 -23.93 -7.78 -3.24
CA THR A 3 -22.53 -7.32 -3.35
C THR A 3 -21.58 -8.13 -2.47
N LYS A 4 -22.01 -8.44 -1.23
CA LYS A 4 -21.27 -9.31 -0.31
C LYS A 4 -21.05 -10.72 -0.87
N GLN A 5 -22.07 -11.31 -1.50
CA GLN A 5 -21.94 -12.62 -2.13
C GLN A 5 -20.97 -12.58 -3.32
N ARG A 6 -20.97 -11.52 -4.13
CA ARG A 6 -20.01 -11.36 -5.25
C ARG A 6 -18.57 -11.33 -4.75
N ILE A 7 -18.30 -10.53 -3.73
CA ILE A 7 -16.97 -10.47 -3.08
C ILE A 7 -16.62 -11.87 -2.52
N SER A 8 -17.51 -12.47 -1.74
CA SER A 8 -17.26 -13.78 -1.10
C SER A 8 -16.92 -14.87 -2.13
N ASN A 9 -17.63 -14.92 -3.25
CA ASN A 9 -17.36 -15.87 -4.33
C ASN A 9 -15.97 -15.69 -4.98
N ILE A 10 -15.42 -14.47 -4.99
CA ILE A 10 -14.04 -14.22 -5.45
C ILE A 10 -13.04 -14.68 -4.38
N ILE A 11 -13.26 -14.31 -3.12
CA ILE A 11 -12.38 -14.69 -2.01
C ILE A 11 -12.31 -16.21 -1.86
N GLU A 12 -13.43 -16.92 -1.99
CA GLU A 12 -13.46 -18.40 -1.95
C GLU A 12 -12.63 -19.04 -3.07
N LYS A 13 -12.53 -18.41 -4.26
CA LYS A 13 -11.65 -18.90 -5.32
C LYS A 13 -10.18 -18.72 -4.97
N TRP A 14 -9.81 -17.63 -4.31
CA TRP A 14 -8.43 -17.41 -3.85
C TRP A 14 -7.97 -18.48 -2.88
N TYR A 15 -8.86 -19.05 -2.05
CA TYR A 15 -8.47 -20.16 -1.18
C TYR A 15 -7.79 -21.31 -1.94
N LEU A 16 -8.20 -21.57 -3.18
CA LEU A 16 -7.65 -22.63 -4.04
C LEU A 16 -6.49 -22.15 -4.91
N ILE A 17 -6.59 -20.94 -5.47
CA ILE A 17 -5.68 -20.45 -6.52
C ILE A 17 -4.57 -19.56 -5.95
N ASP A 18 -4.91 -18.71 -4.99
CA ASP A 18 -4.03 -17.69 -4.39
C ASP A 18 -4.14 -17.68 -2.85
N PRO A 19 -3.62 -18.72 -2.17
CA PRO A 19 -3.83 -18.91 -0.74
C PRO A 19 -3.31 -17.75 0.12
N LEU A 20 -2.26 -17.05 -0.31
CA LEU A 20 -1.75 -15.86 0.39
C LEU A 20 -2.73 -14.69 0.32
N PHE A 21 -3.35 -14.41 -0.83
CA PHE A 21 -4.37 -13.36 -0.93
C PHE A 21 -5.55 -13.69 -0.02
N PHE A 22 -6.02 -14.93 -0.02
CA PHE A 22 -7.06 -15.38 0.90
C PHE A 22 -6.65 -15.19 2.37
N ALA A 23 -5.48 -15.69 2.77
CA ALA A 23 -5.01 -15.65 4.14
C ALA A 23 -4.90 -14.21 4.68
N VAL A 24 -4.37 -13.30 3.87
CA VAL A 24 -4.22 -11.89 4.25
C VAL A 24 -5.56 -11.16 4.20
N TRP A 25 -6.43 -11.43 3.23
CA TRP A 25 -7.77 -10.83 3.19
C TRP A 25 -8.57 -11.15 4.47
N THR A 26 -8.45 -12.38 4.97
CA THR A 26 -9.14 -12.81 6.20
C THR A 26 -8.59 -12.20 7.49
N THR A 27 -7.50 -11.42 7.45
CA THR A 27 -7.08 -10.63 8.62
C THR A 27 -7.96 -9.39 8.85
N HIS A 28 -8.84 -9.06 7.89
CA HIS A 28 -9.67 -7.87 7.92
C HIS A 28 -11.16 -8.22 7.92
N GLU A 29 -11.94 -7.41 8.62
CA GLU A 29 -13.40 -7.50 8.60
C GLU A 29 -13.96 -6.78 7.37
N LEU A 30 -14.79 -7.49 6.60
CA LEU A 30 -15.50 -6.92 5.45
C LEU A 30 -16.76 -6.19 5.92
N SER A 31 -16.83 -4.87 5.73
CA SER A 31 -17.94 -4.02 6.16
C SER A 31 -18.52 -3.17 5.02
N ILE A 32 -19.82 -2.94 5.08
CA ILE A 32 -20.52 -2.07 4.12
C ILE A 32 -20.47 -0.64 4.64
N ASN A 33 -19.99 0.28 3.81
CA ASN A 33 -20.04 1.71 4.08
C ASN A 33 -20.51 2.47 2.84
N PRO A 34 -21.79 2.91 2.76
CA PRO A 34 -22.29 3.66 1.62
C PRO A 34 -21.76 5.09 1.51
N ASN A 35 -21.07 5.60 2.54
CA ASN A 35 -20.60 6.99 2.58
C ASN A 35 -19.24 7.19 1.92
N ILE A 36 -18.51 6.11 1.65
CA ILE A 36 -17.27 6.18 0.88
C ILE A 36 -17.57 6.03 -0.61
N GLN A 37 -16.67 6.47 -1.46
CA GLN A 37 -16.85 6.47 -2.89
C GLN A 37 -16.68 5.06 -3.49
N ASN A 38 -15.74 4.26 -2.97
CA ASN A 38 -15.35 2.99 -3.58
C ASN A 38 -15.07 1.89 -2.55
N ILE A 39 -13.87 1.32 -2.52
CA ILE A 39 -13.39 0.32 -1.56
C ILE A 39 -12.07 0.79 -0.98
N ARG A 40 -11.92 0.65 0.34
CA ARG A 40 -10.70 1.06 1.04
C ARG A 40 -10.33 0.09 2.15
N VAL A 41 -9.05 0.13 2.51
CA VAL A 41 -8.46 -0.71 3.54
C VAL A 41 -7.80 0.14 4.61
N GLY A 42 -8.09 -0.15 5.87
CA GLY A 42 -7.43 0.45 7.02
C GLY A 42 -8.04 -0.02 8.32
N ARG A 43 -7.32 0.14 9.44
CA ARG A 43 -7.80 -0.21 10.80
C ARG A 43 -8.41 -1.61 10.93
N GLY A 44 -7.90 -2.60 10.19
CA GLY A 44 -8.41 -3.97 10.21
C GLY A 44 -9.71 -4.20 9.45
N GLN A 45 -10.13 -3.25 8.63
CA GLN A 45 -11.38 -3.33 7.87
C GLN A 45 -11.11 -3.20 6.38
N VAL A 46 -11.95 -3.88 5.61
CA VAL A 46 -12.18 -3.60 4.20
C VAL A 46 -13.58 -3.04 4.08
N GLU A 47 -13.67 -1.72 3.96
CA GLU A 47 -14.93 -1.00 3.79
C GLU A 47 -15.23 -0.86 2.30
N TYR A 48 -16.47 -1.11 1.88
CA TYR A 48 -16.87 -0.91 0.48
C TYR A 48 -18.23 -0.24 0.35
N ASN A 49 -18.39 0.56 -0.70
CA ASN A 49 -19.66 1.09 -1.17
C ASN A 49 -20.38 0.05 -2.04
N PRO A 50 -21.59 -0.40 -1.69
CA PRO A 50 -22.34 -1.36 -2.49
C PRO A 50 -22.59 -0.89 -3.93
N THR A 51 -22.88 0.39 -4.14
CA THR A 51 -23.15 0.96 -5.46
C THR A 51 -21.92 0.86 -6.36
N PHE A 52 -20.73 1.08 -5.80
CA PHE A 52 -19.46 0.90 -6.51
C PHE A 52 -19.30 -0.56 -6.95
N ILE A 53 -19.51 -1.52 -6.05
CA ILE A 53 -19.39 -2.95 -6.39
C ILE A 53 -20.42 -3.37 -7.44
N GLU A 54 -21.65 -2.86 -7.38
CA GLU A 54 -22.71 -3.13 -8.36
C GLU A 54 -22.37 -2.61 -9.76
N ALA A 55 -21.65 -1.49 -9.85
CA ALA A 55 -21.24 -0.90 -11.13
C ALA A 55 -20.10 -1.67 -11.83
N LEU A 56 -19.37 -2.54 -11.12
CA LEU A 56 -18.27 -3.33 -11.68
C LEU A 56 -18.75 -4.67 -12.22
N ASP A 57 -18.18 -5.13 -13.34
CA ASP A 57 -18.27 -6.53 -13.75
C ASP A 57 -17.37 -7.43 -12.86
N ASP A 58 -17.55 -8.75 -12.95
CA ASP A 58 -16.84 -9.70 -12.08
C ASP A 58 -15.32 -9.76 -12.33
N GLN A 59 -14.84 -9.47 -13.55
CA GLN A 59 -13.40 -9.46 -13.84
C GLN A 59 -12.75 -8.20 -13.26
N THR A 60 -13.38 -7.05 -13.44
CA THR A 60 -12.91 -5.79 -12.86
C THR A 60 -12.96 -5.84 -11.34
N LEU A 61 -14.04 -6.38 -10.76
CA LEU A 61 -14.14 -6.58 -9.31
C LEU A 61 -13.01 -7.49 -8.79
N TYR A 62 -12.70 -8.59 -9.48
CA TYR A 62 -11.59 -9.46 -9.11
C TYR A 62 -10.26 -8.68 -9.01
N GLN A 63 -9.98 -7.84 -10.00
CA GLN A 63 -8.74 -7.05 -10.05
C GLN A 63 -8.70 -5.98 -8.96
N VAL A 64 -9.83 -5.32 -8.68
CA VAL A 64 -9.94 -4.34 -7.59
C VAL A 64 -9.62 -5.01 -6.25
N LEU A 65 -10.23 -6.18 -5.98
CA LEU A 65 -9.97 -6.92 -4.75
C LEU A 65 -8.51 -7.39 -4.69
N GLN A 66 -7.94 -7.88 -5.80
CA GLN A 66 -6.54 -8.30 -5.88
C GLN A 66 -5.59 -7.14 -5.56
N PHE A 67 -5.91 -5.94 -6.06
CA PHE A 67 -5.13 -4.73 -5.82
C PHE A 67 -5.12 -4.36 -4.33
N GLU A 68 -6.29 -4.39 -3.69
CA GLU A 68 -6.41 -4.12 -2.25
C GLU A 68 -5.78 -5.21 -1.38
N ALA A 69 -5.88 -6.49 -1.78
CA ALA A 69 -5.16 -7.58 -1.11
C ALA A 69 -3.64 -7.39 -1.18
N MET A 70 -3.11 -6.99 -2.33
CA MET A 70 -1.68 -6.66 -2.47
C MET A 70 -1.30 -5.43 -1.64
N ARG A 71 -2.16 -4.42 -1.56
CA ARG A 71 -1.96 -3.25 -0.68
C ARG A 71 -1.82 -3.65 0.79
N ILE A 72 -2.62 -4.62 1.24
CA ILE A 72 -2.51 -5.21 2.58
C ILE A 72 -1.20 -5.97 2.73
N ILE A 73 -0.87 -6.86 1.79
CA ILE A 73 0.37 -7.67 1.84
C ILE A 73 1.61 -6.76 1.98
N LEU A 74 1.66 -5.66 1.22
CA LEU A 74 2.75 -4.70 1.29
C LEU A 74 2.67 -3.76 2.51
N LYS A 75 1.62 -3.92 3.35
CA LYS A 75 1.38 -3.18 4.59
C LYS A 75 1.35 -1.67 4.37
N HIS A 76 0.89 -1.20 3.21
CA HIS A 76 0.80 0.23 2.93
C HIS A 76 -0.13 0.95 3.93
N PRO A 77 -1.32 0.42 4.28
CA PRO A 77 -2.19 1.06 5.25
C PRO A 77 -1.61 1.14 6.66
N TYR A 78 -0.67 0.24 6.99
CA TYR A 78 -0.19 0.02 8.36
C TYR A 78 1.22 0.54 8.63
N LEU A 79 2.01 0.82 7.60
CA LEU A 79 3.40 1.26 7.75
C LEU A 79 3.72 2.53 6.96
N ARG A 80 2.81 3.02 6.12
CA ARG A 80 3.07 4.08 5.15
C ARG A 80 2.13 5.28 5.30
N ARG A 81 1.64 5.54 6.51
CA ARG A 81 1.04 6.84 6.82
C ARG A 81 2.05 7.96 6.52
N LYS A 82 1.60 8.95 5.77
CA LYS A 82 2.38 10.12 5.33
C LYS A 82 1.54 11.37 5.43
N GLU A 83 2.19 12.53 5.46
CA GLU A 83 1.53 13.83 5.57
C GLU A 83 0.69 14.14 4.33
N ASN A 84 1.25 13.94 3.13
CA ASN A 84 0.52 14.13 1.88
C ASN A 84 -0.19 12.82 1.49
N GLN A 85 -1.48 12.74 1.84
CA GLN A 85 -2.34 11.57 1.63
C GLN A 85 -2.52 11.21 0.16
N THR A 86 -2.81 12.19 -0.70
CA THR A 86 -2.95 11.98 -2.14
C THR A 86 -1.68 11.42 -2.74
N VAL A 87 -0.51 12.00 -2.41
CA VAL A 87 0.79 11.49 -2.89
C VAL A 87 1.09 10.10 -2.35
N ALA A 88 0.73 9.80 -1.10
CA ALA A 88 0.87 8.47 -0.53
C ALA A 88 0.02 7.44 -1.28
N TYR A 89 -1.23 7.77 -1.60
CA TYR A 89 -2.10 6.90 -2.36
C TYR A 89 -1.54 6.64 -3.77
N THR A 90 -1.11 7.70 -4.47
CA THR A 90 -0.48 7.60 -5.79
C THR A 90 0.78 6.73 -5.74
N ALA A 91 1.67 6.96 -4.77
CA ALA A 91 2.88 6.15 -4.60
C ALA A 91 2.57 4.66 -4.36
N SER A 92 1.54 4.39 -3.55
CA SER A 92 1.04 3.03 -3.34
C SER A 92 0.52 2.41 -4.64
N ASN A 93 -0.28 3.15 -5.41
CA ASN A 93 -0.88 2.67 -6.65
C ASN A 93 0.19 2.35 -7.69
N ILE A 94 1.17 3.23 -7.90
CA ILE A 94 2.32 2.97 -8.78
C ILE A 94 3.05 1.71 -8.32
N THR A 95 3.38 1.64 -7.02
CA THR A 95 4.11 0.48 -6.46
C THR A 95 3.38 -0.81 -6.80
N ILE A 96 2.08 -0.91 -6.51
CA ILE A 96 1.32 -2.14 -6.72
C ILE A 96 1.18 -2.44 -8.22
N GLN A 97 0.92 -1.43 -9.05
CA GLN A 97 0.69 -1.59 -10.48
C GLN A 97 1.96 -2.07 -11.23
N GLU A 98 3.15 -1.61 -10.84
CA GLU A 98 4.43 -2.06 -11.40
C GLU A 98 4.65 -3.59 -11.24
N TYR A 99 4.09 -4.18 -10.19
CA TYR A 99 4.20 -5.61 -9.91
C TYR A 99 3.00 -6.42 -10.41
N LEU A 100 1.76 -5.98 -10.14
CA LEU A 100 0.56 -6.72 -10.53
C LEU A 100 0.21 -6.58 -12.01
N GLN A 101 0.54 -5.44 -12.62
CA GLN A 101 0.26 -5.14 -14.04
C GLN A 101 -1.20 -5.40 -14.42
N THR A 102 -2.11 -4.95 -13.57
CA THR A 102 -3.55 -5.14 -13.79
C THR A 102 -4.03 -4.29 -14.97
N PRO A 103 -5.13 -4.66 -15.64
CA PRO A 103 -5.72 -3.80 -16.68
C PRO A 103 -6.56 -2.66 -16.07
N LEU A 104 -6.53 -2.46 -14.75
CA LEU A 104 -7.06 -1.25 -14.12
C LEU A 104 -6.22 -0.05 -14.57
N ASN A 105 -6.86 1.12 -14.67
CA ASN A 105 -6.25 2.35 -15.17
C ASN A 105 -5.35 3.04 -14.12
N PHE A 106 -4.57 2.27 -13.37
CA PHE A 106 -3.55 2.81 -12.49
C PHE A 106 -2.30 3.21 -13.28
N PRO A 107 -1.64 4.32 -12.92
CA PRO A 107 -0.45 4.76 -13.62
C PRO A 107 0.77 3.89 -13.29
N TYR A 108 1.58 3.63 -14.31
CA TYR A 108 2.94 3.11 -14.19
C TYR A 108 3.94 4.24 -13.89
N ALA A 109 5.10 3.89 -13.33
CA ALA A 109 6.16 4.84 -13.02
C ALA A 109 6.60 5.59 -14.30
N LYS A 110 6.81 4.86 -15.40
CA LYS A 110 7.15 5.43 -16.71
C LYS A 110 6.18 6.51 -17.18
N GLN A 111 4.88 6.35 -16.93
CA GLN A 111 3.86 7.31 -17.40
C GLN A 111 3.93 8.63 -16.62
N ILE A 112 4.25 8.57 -15.33
CA ILE A 112 4.33 9.75 -14.45
C ILE A 112 5.68 10.44 -14.59
N PHE A 113 6.77 9.68 -14.56
CA PHE A 113 8.12 10.23 -14.49
C PHE A 113 8.80 10.35 -15.86
N GLN A 114 8.18 9.83 -16.92
CA GLN A 114 8.67 9.87 -18.31
C GLN A 114 10.07 9.24 -18.45
N THR A 115 10.38 8.24 -17.60
CA THR A 115 11.65 7.50 -17.60
C THR A 115 11.42 6.06 -17.16
N ASP A 116 12.19 5.14 -17.74
CA ASP A 116 12.20 3.71 -17.41
C ASP A 116 13.12 3.41 -16.20
N GLU A 117 13.93 4.39 -15.76
CA GLU A 117 14.85 4.23 -14.64
C GLU A 117 14.13 3.90 -13.32
N TYR A 118 12.87 4.32 -13.22
CA TYR A 118 12.06 4.26 -12.01
C TYR A 118 11.08 3.09 -12.02
N ASP A 119 11.17 2.18 -12.98
CA ASP A 119 10.36 0.97 -13.01
C ASP A 119 10.67 0.09 -11.77
N LYS A 120 9.63 -0.52 -11.20
CA LYS A 120 9.70 -1.46 -10.07
C LYS A 120 10.49 -0.96 -8.86
N LYS A 121 10.44 0.33 -8.56
CA LYS A 121 10.94 0.89 -7.29
C LYS A 121 9.93 0.67 -6.17
N TYR A 122 10.33 0.98 -4.95
CA TYR A 122 9.51 0.79 -3.75
C TYR A 122 8.70 2.06 -3.41
N PHE A 123 7.66 1.90 -2.60
CA PHE A 123 6.75 2.97 -2.17
C PHE A 123 7.47 4.28 -1.80
N GLU A 124 8.47 4.21 -0.91
CA GLU A 124 9.14 5.43 -0.43
C GLU A 124 9.88 6.17 -1.54
N PHE A 125 10.42 5.47 -2.53
CA PHE A 125 11.04 6.10 -3.68
C PHE A 125 10.01 6.94 -4.44
N TYR A 126 8.86 6.36 -4.80
CA TYR A 126 7.81 7.06 -5.52
C TYR A 126 7.22 8.21 -4.70
N TYR A 127 6.99 8.02 -3.40
CA TYR A 127 6.49 9.07 -2.52
C TYR A 127 7.40 10.31 -2.53
N TYR A 128 8.72 10.12 -2.34
CA TYR A 128 9.64 11.26 -2.33
C TYR A 128 9.82 11.88 -3.72
N LYS A 129 9.81 11.09 -4.79
CA LYS A 129 9.88 11.62 -6.17
C LYS A 129 8.66 12.44 -6.57
N LEU A 130 7.47 12.02 -6.16
CA LEU A 130 6.24 12.78 -6.38
C LEU A 130 6.24 14.09 -5.60
N LEU A 131 6.74 14.09 -4.36
CA LEU A 131 6.91 15.33 -3.59
C LEU A 131 7.92 16.29 -4.24
N GLU A 132 9.08 15.79 -4.69
CA GLU A 132 10.06 16.60 -5.42
C GLU A 132 9.45 17.26 -6.67
N GLN A 133 8.60 16.53 -7.41
CA GLN A 133 7.86 17.09 -8.55
C GLN A 133 6.86 18.17 -8.12
N GLN A 134 6.08 17.94 -7.06
CA GLN A 134 5.14 18.94 -6.53
C GLN A 134 5.85 20.20 -6.06
N ASP A 135 6.98 20.09 -5.37
CA ASP A 135 7.76 21.24 -4.90
C ASP A 135 8.35 22.03 -6.08
N SER A 136 8.80 21.34 -7.14
CA SER A 136 9.32 21.98 -8.35
C SER A 136 8.24 22.70 -9.17
N MET A 137 7.03 22.14 -9.22
CA MET A 137 5.88 22.72 -9.93
C MET A 137 5.20 23.83 -9.11
N GLY A 138 5.18 23.71 -7.78
CA GLY A 138 4.61 24.70 -6.85
C GLY A 138 5.34 26.05 -6.84
N GLN A 139 6.55 26.13 -7.38
CA GLN A 139 7.25 27.40 -7.63
C GLN A 139 6.86 28.06 -8.96
N SER A 140 6.07 27.40 -9.82
CA SER A 140 5.83 27.84 -11.20
C SER A 140 4.36 27.97 -11.64
N ALA A 141 3.37 27.73 -10.78
CA ALA A 141 1.96 27.77 -11.20
C ALA A 141 1.00 28.35 -10.14
N ALA A 142 0.81 29.67 -10.19
CA ALA A 142 -0.44 30.31 -9.80
C ALA A 142 -1.32 30.41 -11.05
N GLY A 143 -2.41 29.62 -11.10
CA GLY A 143 -3.45 29.76 -12.12
C GLY A 143 -3.70 28.50 -12.93
N GLY A 144 -4.62 27.67 -12.45
CA GLY A 144 -5.27 26.61 -13.23
C GLY A 144 -6.70 26.44 -12.72
N GLN A 145 -7.67 26.78 -13.56
CA GLN A 145 -9.10 26.58 -13.30
C GLN A 145 -9.41 25.08 -13.19
N PRO A 146 -10.32 24.65 -12.30
CA PRO A 146 -10.82 23.29 -12.30
C PRO A 146 -11.76 23.10 -13.50
N ASP A 147 -11.50 22.08 -14.29
CA ASP A 147 -12.37 21.64 -15.40
C ASP A 147 -13.57 20.87 -14.82
N GLU A 148 -14.77 21.22 -15.28
CA GLU A 148 -16.04 20.71 -14.80
C GLU A 148 -16.36 19.33 -15.38
N GLY A 149 -16.57 18.35 -14.50
CA GLY A 149 -17.71 17.43 -14.53
C GLY A 149 -17.97 16.64 -15.82
N GLY A 150 -17.16 15.61 -16.06
CA GLY A 150 -17.60 14.41 -16.79
C GLY A 150 -18.03 13.34 -15.79
N GLU A 151 -19.15 12.66 -16.02
CA GLU A 151 -19.49 11.41 -15.32
C GLU A 151 -18.43 10.36 -15.67
N SER A 152 -17.37 10.30 -14.85
CA SER A 152 -16.34 9.27 -14.96
C SER A 152 -16.90 7.94 -14.44
N GLY A 153 -16.57 6.84 -15.12
CA GLY A 153 -17.04 5.52 -14.73
C GLY A 153 -16.57 5.15 -13.32
N ALA A 154 -17.29 4.28 -12.61
CA ALA A 154 -16.95 3.87 -11.24
C ALA A 154 -15.48 3.42 -11.10
N GLN A 155 -14.95 2.71 -12.11
CA GLN A 155 -13.54 2.31 -12.15
C GLN A 155 -12.57 3.50 -12.26
N GLU A 156 -12.89 4.51 -13.06
CA GLU A 156 -12.05 5.70 -13.26
C GLU A 156 -11.92 6.49 -11.95
N GLN A 157 -13.04 6.65 -11.24
CA GLN A 157 -13.09 7.29 -9.92
C GLN A 157 -12.23 6.56 -8.87
N TYR A 158 -12.19 5.23 -8.92
CA TYR A 158 -11.34 4.42 -8.02
C TYR A 158 -9.84 4.56 -8.33
N THR A 159 -9.49 4.70 -9.62
CA THR A 159 -8.09 4.82 -10.05
C THR A 159 -7.51 6.23 -9.93
N ASP A 160 -8.38 7.25 -9.87
CA ASP A 160 -7.98 8.65 -9.76
C ASP A 160 -7.57 9.02 -8.32
N PRO A 161 -6.29 9.39 -8.09
CA PRO A 161 -5.82 9.77 -6.76
C PRO A 161 -6.41 11.06 -6.21
N GLU A 162 -6.77 12.03 -7.06
CA GLU A 162 -7.31 13.30 -6.59
C GLU A 162 -8.71 13.14 -5.99
N THR A 163 -9.50 12.24 -6.59
CA THR A 163 -10.87 11.97 -6.17
C THR A 163 -10.94 10.99 -4.98
N SER A 164 -10.16 9.90 -5.02
CA SER A 164 -10.25 8.81 -4.04
C SER A 164 -9.12 8.76 -2.99
N GLY A 165 -7.99 9.42 -3.24
CA GLY A 165 -6.77 9.19 -2.47
C GLY A 165 -6.84 9.64 -1.02
N ILE A 166 -7.47 10.80 -0.74
CA ILE A 166 -7.64 11.30 0.63
C ILE A 166 -8.55 10.36 1.43
N GLU A 167 -9.71 10.00 0.87
CA GLU A 167 -10.69 9.13 1.53
C GLU A 167 -10.14 7.70 1.75
N ASN A 168 -9.42 7.15 0.77
CA ASN A 168 -8.89 5.79 0.83
C ASN A 168 -7.69 5.66 1.78
N THR A 169 -7.00 6.76 2.07
CA THR A 169 -5.86 6.79 3.01
C THR A 169 -6.23 7.37 4.38
N GLU A 170 -7.47 7.81 4.58
CA GLU A 170 -7.95 8.37 5.85
C GLU A 170 -7.74 7.42 7.04
N SER A 171 -8.00 6.13 6.81
CA SER A 171 -7.87 5.07 7.82
C SER A 171 -6.46 4.45 7.87
N TRP A 172 -5.47 5.02 7.18
CA TRP A 172 -4.10 4.54 7.24
C TRP A 172 -3.43 5.07 8.51
N ASP A 173 -2.91 4.15 9.32
CA ASP A 173 -2.18 4.50 10.52
C ASP A 173 -1.17 3.43 10.89
N ALA A 174 -0.16 3.81 11.67
CA ALA A 174 0.80 2.85 12.18
C ALA A 174 0.10 1.84 13.09
N ASP A 175 0.10 0.57 12.68
CA ASP A 175 -0.51 -0.51 13.45
C ASP A 175 0.41 -1.74 13.44
N GLU A 176 1.13 -1.93 14.54
CA GLU A 176 2.05 -3.06 14.72
C GLU A 176 1.30 -4.39 14.80
N TYR A 177 0.08 -4.40 15.35
CA TYR A 177 -0.69 -5.64 15.49
C TYR A 177 -1.09 -6.19 14.13
N TYR A 178 -1.69 -5.36 13.25
CA TYR A 178 -2.01 -5.80 11.89
C TYR A 178 -0.76 -6.06 11.06
N SER A 179 0.29 -5.25 11.20
CA SER A 179 1.57 -5.51 10.52
C SER A 179 2.15 -6.89 10.91
N ASN A 180 2.10 -7.27 12.18
CA ASN A 180 2.59 -8.57 12.65
C ASN A 180 1.69 -9.71 12.18
N GLN A 181 0.36 -9.57 12.25
CA GLN A 181 -0.55 -10.57 11.70
C GLN A 181 -0.30 -10.84 10.21
N ILE A 182 -0.04 -9.79 9.43
CA ILE A 182 0.29 -9.92 8.00
C ILE A 182 1.65 -10.61 7.83
N ASN A 183 2.65 -10.29 8.65
CA ASN A 183 3.94 -10.99 8.65
C ASN A 183 3.75 -12.50 8.91
N ASP A 184 2.95 -12.88 9.91
CA ASP A 184 2.68 -14.28 10.24
C ASP A 184 2.05 -15.03 9.05
N LYS A 185 1.17 -14.37 8.28
CA LYS A 185 0.59 -14.96 7.05
C LYS A 185 1.62 -15.12 5.95
N ILE A 186 2.52 -14.15 5.77
CA ILE A 186 3.60 -14.21 4.78
C ILE A 186 4.60 -15.32 5.15
N GLU A 187 4.99 -15.42 6.42
CA GLU A 187 5.88 -16.47 6.91
C GLU A 187 5.26 -17.86 6.74
N SER A 188 3.97 -18.01 7.11
CA SER A 188 3.23 -19.25 6.87
C SER A 188 3.20 -19.63 5.39
N ALA A 189 3.05 -18.66 4.49
CA ALA A 189 3.05 -18.92 3.05
C ALA A 189 4.43 -19.31 2.52
N LEU A 190 5.50 -18.74 3.08
CA LEU A 190 6.88 -19.13 2.80
C LEU A 190 7.15 -20.58 3.21
N GLU A 191 6.77 -20.95 4.43
CA GLU A 191 6.98 -22.30 4.97
C GLU A 191 6.21 -23.38 4.20
N ASN A 192 4.96 -23.08 3.83
CA ASN A 192 4.08 -24.02 3.14
C ASN A 192 4.15 -23.94 1.61
N ASN A 193 5.01 -23.06 1.06
CA ASN A 193 5.08 -22.75 -0.38
C ASN A 193 3.71 -22.38 -0.99
N SER A 194 2.84 -21.72 -0.23
CA SER A 194 1.45 -21.43 -0.62
C SER A 194 1.29 -20.03 -1.21
N TRP A 195 2.15 -19.67 -2.15
CA TRP A 195 2.17 -18.36 -2.82
C TRP A 195 1.11 -18.21 -3.92
N GLY A 196 0.56 -19.32 -4.42
CA GLY A 196 -0.43 -19.32 -5.49
C GLY A 196 0.16 -18.92 -6.84
N THR A 197 -0.48 -17.97 -7.53
CA THR A 197 -0.06 -17.49 -8.85
C THR A 197 1.02 -16.41 -8.81
N LEU A 198 1.43 -15.97 -7.62
CA LEU A 198 2.42 -14.91 -7.46
C LEU A 198 3.80 -15.31 -8.03
N PRO A 199 4.35 -14.57 -9.00
CA PRO A 199 5.68 -14.80 -9.54
C PRO A 199 6.78 -14.59 -8.50
N SER A 200 7.92 -15.28 -8.66
CA SER A 200 9.05 -15.25 -7.72
C SER A 200 9.58 -13.86 -7.40
N HIS A 201 9.65 -12.95 -8.38
CA HIS A 201 10.11 -11.58 -8.15
C HIS A 201 9.17 -10.78 -7.22
N ILE A 202 7.86 -11.07 -7.23
CA ILE A 202 6.89 -10.47 -6.29
C ILE A 202 7.07 -11.10 -4.91
N GLN A 203 7.32 -12.41 -4.84
CA GLN A 203 7.59 -13.09 -3.56
C GLN A 203 8.82 -12.47 -2.86
N GLU A 204 9.90 -12.20 -3.60
CA GLU A 204 11.09 -11.54 -3.07
C GLU A 204 10.79 -10.14 -2.50
N LEU A 205 9.95 -9.36 -3.19
CA LEU A 205 9.49 -8.07 -2.69
C LEU A 205 8.70 -8.22 -1.38
N ILE A 206 7.75 -9.16 -1.34
CA ILE A 206 6.94 -9.43 -0.15
C ILE A 206 7.83 -9.86 1.01
N LEU A 207 8.79 -10.75 0.78
CA LEU A 207 9.76 -11.19 1.79
C LEU A 207 10.67 -10.05 2.26
N ALA A 208 11.01 -9.11 1.40
CA ALA A 208 11.76 -7.91 1.80
C ALA A 208 10.97 -7.06 2.80
N THR A 209 9.63 -7.13 2.81
CA THR A 209 8.81 -6.41 3.80
C THR A 209 8.89 -6.99 5.21
N LEU A 210 9.34 -8.24 5.38
CA LEU A 210 9.54 -8.85 6.71
C LEU A 210 10.78 -8.27 7.42
N LYS A 211 11.75 -7.77 6.64
CA LYS A 211 13.00 -7.24 7.21
C LYS A 211 12.71 -5.91 7.92
N PRO A 212 13.01 -5.79 9.23
CA PRO A 212 12.78 -4.56 9.96
C PRO A 212 13.60 -3.41 9.36
N LYS A 213 13.03 -2.20 9.37
CA LYS A 213 13.75 -0.99 8.97
C LYS A 213 14.84 -0.69 9.98
N ILE A 214 16.08 -0.99 9.63
CA ILE A 214 17.24 -0.69 10.46
C ILE A 214 17.48 0.83 10.42
N ASN A 215 17.22 1.53 11.54
CA ASN A 215 17.62 2.92 11.69
C ASN A 215 19.14 3.01 11.93
N TYR A 216 19.91 2.89 10.85
CA TYR A 216 21.36 2.86 10.90
C TYR A 216 21.94 4.10 11.60
N ARG A 217 21.25 5.25 11.56
CA ARG A 217 21.69 6.46 12.29
C ARG A 217 21.64 6.26 13.80
N GLU A 218 20.59 5.64 14.31
CA GLU A 218 20.47 5.34 15.74
C GLU A 218 21.47 4.27 16.17
N ILE A 219 21.69 3.24 15.34
CA ILE A 219 22.70 2.21 15.60
C ILE A 219 24.10 2.81 15.59
N LEU A 220 24.42 3.66 14.62
CA LEU A 220 25.72 4.35 14.57
C LEU A 220 25.88 5.34 15.73
N ARG A 221 24.79 5.99 16.17
CA ARG A 221 24.80 6.90 17.33
C ARG A 221 25.02 6.15 18.64
N SER A 222 24.34 5.03 18.85
CA SER A 222 24.52 4.18 20.03
C SER A 222 25.89 3.52 20.04
N PHE A 223 26.39 3.09 18.89
CA PHE A 223 27.75 2.58 18.72
C PHE A 223 28.80 3.65 19.06
N ARG A 224 28.65 4.88 18.53
CA ARG A 224 29.52 6.01 18.89
C ARG A 224 29.50 6.28 20.39
N ALA A 225 28.31 6.30 21.02
CA ALA A 225 28.18 6.49 22.45
C ALA A 225 28.88 5.38 23.26
N SER A 226 28.80 4.13 22.79
CA SER A 226 29.49 2.98 23.39
C SER A 226 31.01 3.08 23.28
N ILE A 227 31.56 3.55 22.16
CA ILE A 227 33.03 3.74 22.03
C ILE A 227 33.51 4.85 22.96
N ILE A 228 32.73 5.94 23.07
CA ILE A 228 33.09 7.08 23.91
C ILE A 228 33.00 6.72 25.41
N SER A 229 32.05 5.88 25.81
CA SER A 229 31.91 5.45 27.21
C SER A 229 33.05 4.53 27.65
N VAL A 230 33.55 3.66 26.77
CA VAL A 230 34.69 2.76 27.05
C VAL A 230 36.00 3.54 27.30
N ASN A 231 36.17 4.72 26.69
CA ASN A 231 37.37 5.54 26.85
C ASN A 231 37.38 6.44 28.10
N ARG A 232 36.35 6.41 28.95
CA ARG A 232 36.33 7.16 30.22
C ARG A 232 36.95 6.32 31.34
N VAL A 233 38.26 6.46 31.53
CA VAL A 233 38.93 6.04 32.78
C VAL A 233 38.59 7.09 33.86
N LEU A 234 37.76 6.72 34.83
CA LEU A 234 37.43 7.56 35.99
C LEU A 234 38.66 7.67 36.91
N THR A 235 39.33 8.82 36.91
CA THR A 235 40.53 9.06 37.73
C THR A 235 40.27 9.77 39.06
N ARG A 236 39.01 9.88 39.52
CA ARG A 236 38.71 10.54 40.80
C ARG A 236 38.40 9.53 41.89
N MET A 237 39.37 9.28 42.76
CA MET A 237 39.15 8.66 44.07
C MET A 237 38.30 9.61 44.94
N LYS A 238 37.25 9.09 45.58
CA LYS A 238 36.49 9.83 46.61
C LYS A 238 37.38 10.07 47.83
N PRO A 239 37.44 11.30 48.37
CA PRO A 239 38.02 11.55 49.69
C PRO A 239 37.11 11.04 50.81
#